data_AF-A0A6N2S0Q0-F1
#
_entry.id   AF-A0A6N2S0Q0-F1
#
_cell.length_a   1.000
_cell.length_b   1.000
_cell.length_c   1.000
_cell.angle_alpha   90.00
_cell.angle_beta   90.00
_cell.angle_gamma   90.00
#
_symmetry.space_group_name_H-M   'P 1'
#
loop_
_entity.id
_entity.type
_entity.pdbx_description
1 polymer ?
#
loop_
_entity_poly.entity_id
_entity_poly.type
_entity_poly.pdbx_seq_one_letter_code
_entity_poly.pdbx_strand_id
1 'polypeptide(L)'
;MARRRSITLDQESRVLSLYKAGMAIKEIMKETNIKSEQTIYRILDSNDVPRRPKVRGVRKIFVTIEEDVAAILDKEQSVSLYVNEAIRYYHGNRH
;
A
#
# COMPACT_ATOMS: atom_id res chain seq x y z
N MET A 1 -31.05 9.17 -7.58
CA MET A 1 -31.18 7.69 -7.73
C MET A 1 -29.96 7.02 -7.12
N ALA A 2 -30.13 6.22 -6.07
CA ALA A 2 -29.02 5.45 -5.49
C ALA A 2 -28.62 4.34 -6.49
N ARG A 3 -27.43 4.45 -7.08
CA ARG A 3 -26.87 3.45 -7.99
C ARG A 3 -26.69 2.14 -7.21
N ARG A 4 -27.42 1.08 -7.59
CA ARG A 4 -27.27 -0.27 -7.01
C ARG A 4 -25.79 -0.67 -7.04
N ARG A 5 -25.24 -1.12 -5.90
CA ARG A 5 -23.88 -1.68 -5.83
C ARG A 5 -23.86 -2.92 -6.73
N SER A 6 -23.06 -2.93 -7.79
CA SER A 6 -22.87 -4.12 -8.64
C SER A 6 -21.76 -5.04 -8.11
N ILE A 7 -21.25 -4.77 -6.91
CA ILE A 7 -20.15 -5.49 -6.27
C ILE A 7 -20.76 -6.39 -5.21
N THR A 8 -20.36 -7.67 -5.21
CA THR A 8 -20.79 -8.62 -4.19
C THR A 8 -20.03 -8.42 -2.89
N LEU A 9 -20.60 -8.87 -1.77
CA LEU A 9 -19.92 -8.84 -0.47
C LEU A 9 -18.61 -9.64 -0.47
N ASP A 10 -18.55 -10.73 -1.23
CA ASP A 10 -17.34 -11.53 -1.41
C ASP A 10 -16.23 -10.73 -2.12
N GLN A 11 -16.57 -10.05 -3.22
CA GLN A 11 -15.63 -9.18 -3.91
C GLN A 11 -15.14 -8.05 -3.01
N GLU A 12 -16.03 -7.44 -2.23
CA GLU A 12 -15.69 -6.39 -1.27
C GLU A 12 -14.69 -6.90 -0.22
N SER A 13 -14.98 -8.04 0.41
CA SER A 13 -14.11 -8.68 1.40
C SER A 13 -12.73 -9.01 0.82
N ARG A 14 -12.69 -9.55 -0.40
CA ARG A 14 -11.44 -9.92 -1.08
C ARG A 14 -10.61 -8.71 -1.48
N VAL A 15 -11.23 -7.60 -1.86
CA VAL A 15 -10.52 -6.32 -2.08
C VAL A 15 -9.84 -5.86 -0.80
N LEU A 16 -10.56 -5.88 0.33
CA LEU A 16 -10.04 -5.40 1.61
C LEU A 16 -8.86 -6.26 2.11
N SER A 17 -8.97 -7.59 2.00
CA SER A 17 -7.90 -8.50 2.42
C SER A 17 -6.63 -8.31 1.59
N LEU A 18 -6.76 -8.29 0.25
CA LEU A 18 -5.62 -8.12 -0.65
C LEU A 18 -4.97 -6.73 -0.51
N TYR A 19 -5.77 -5.68 -0.28
CA TYR A 19 -5.24 -4.34 -0.06
C TYR A 19 -4.42 -4.25 1.23
N LYS A 20 -4.91 -4.85 2.32
CA LYS A 20 -4.18 -4.90 3.60
C LYS A 20 -2.91 -5.74 3.50
N ALA A 21 -2.91 -6.78 2.67
CA ALA A 21 -1.74 -7.59 2.36
C ALA A 21 -0.68 -6.87 1.50
N GLY A 22 -0.89 -5.63 1.08
CA GLY A 22 0.10 -4.85 0.34
C GLY A 22 0.07 -5.03 -1.18
N MET A 23 -0.81 -5.88 -1.72
CA MET A 23 -0.93 -6.12 -3.17
C MET A 23 -1.23 -4.84 -3.95
N ALA A 24 -0.68 -4.67 -5.15
CA ALA A 24 -0.91 -3.45 -5.93
C ALA A 24 -2.38 -3.37 -6.42
N ILE A 25 -2.95 -2.16 -6.51
CA ILE A 25 -4.35 -1.99 -6.95
C ILE A 25 -4.63 -2.68 -8.29
N LYS A 26 -3.69 -2.61 -9.24
CA LYS A 26 -3.81 -3.26 -10.56
C LYS A 26 -3.89 -4.79 -10.47
N GLU A 27 -3.23 -5.39 -9.49
CA GLU A 27 -3.28 -6.84 -9.24
C GLU A 27 -4.59 -7.20 -8.56
N ILE A 28 -5.01 -6.42 -7.55
CA ILE A 28 -6.30 -6.57 -6.89
C ILE A 28 -7.44 -6.54 -7.91
N MET A 29 -7.40 -5.62 -8.87
CA MET A 29 -8.38 -5.53 -9.95
C MET A 29 -8.47 -6.83 -10.77
N LYS A 30 -7.33 -7.47 -11.07
CA LYS A 30 -7.28 -8.75 -11.79
C LYS A 30 -7.85 -9.88 -10.94
N GLU A 31 -7.41 -10.01 -9.69
CA GLU A 31 -7.80 -11.06 -8.75
C GLU A 31 -9.30 -11.03 -8.38
N THR A 32 -9.88 -9.83 -8.35
CA THR A 32 -11.29 -9.63 -7.95
C THR A 32 -12.24 -9.44 -9.14
N ASN A 33 -11.70 -9.45 -10.37
CA ASN A 33 -12.40 -9.14 -11.61
C ASN A 33 -13.13 -7.78 -11.61
N ILE A 34 -12.58 -6.81 -10.86
CA ILE A 34 -13.11 -5.44 -10.80
C ILE A 34 -12.41 -4.59 -11.87
N LYS A 35 -13.19 -4.15 -12.87
CA LYS A 35 -12.68 -3.44 -14.05
C LYS A 35 -12.25 -1.99 -13.78
N SER A 36 -12.68 -1.39 -12.68
CA SER A 36 -12.43 0.03 -12.38
C SER A 36 -11.64 0.21 -11.09
N GLU A 37 -10.51 0.91 -11.20
CA GLU A 37 -9.71 1.35 -10.07
C GLU A 37 -10.53 2.21 -9.09
N GLN A 38 -11.41 3.07 -9.62
CA GLN A 38 -12.27 3.92 -8.82
C GLN A 38 -13.23 3.11 -7.94
N THR A 39 -13.65 1.93 -8.39
CA THR A 39 -14.50 1.05 -7.59
C THR A 39 -13.74 0.49 -6.39
N ILE A 40 -12.48 0.09 -6.56
CA ILE A 40 -11.61 -0.31 -5.45
C ILE A 40 -11.48 0.84 -4.45
N TYR A 41 -11.21 2.04 -4.95
CA TYR A 41 -11.09 3.22 -4.09
C TYR A 41 -12.36 3.51 -3.30
N ARG A 42 -13.54 3.39 -3.91
CA ARG A 42 -14.84 3.55 -3.23
C ARG A 42 -15.10 2.48 -2.18
N ILE A 43 -14.71 1.22 -2.43
CA ILE A 43 -14.81 0.14 -1.45
C ILE A 43 -13.99 0.48 -0.22
N LEU A 44 -12.74 0.87 -0.41
CA LEU A 44 -11.85 1.27 0.67
C LEU A 44 -12.41 2.47 1.46
N ASP A 45 -12.91 3.51 0.78
CA ASP A 45 -13.52 4.68 1.44
C ASP A 45 -14.78 4.30 2.23
N SER A 46 -15.60 3.40 1.70
CA SER A 46 -16.84 2.96 2.36
C SER A 46 -16.58 2.07 3.59
N ASN A 47 -15.36 1.59 3.75
CA ASN A 47 -14.92 0.74 4.86
C ASN A 47 -13.85 1.44 5.73
N ASP A 48 -13.72 2.76 5.60
CA ASP A 48 -12.77 3.59 6.36
C ASP A 48 -11.31 3.09 6.28
N VAL A 49 -10.92 2.48 5.15
CA VAL A 49 -9.56 2.00 4.94
C VAL A 49 -8.70 3.14 4.39
N PRO A 50 -7.68 3.60 5.15
CA PRO A 50 -6.84 4.70 4.72
C PRO A 50 -6.02 4.34 3.47
N ARG A 51 -5.72 5.36 2.66
CA ARG A 51 -4.85 5.19 1.49
C ARG A 51 -3.42 4.94 1.94
N ARG A 52 -2.72 4.07 1.21
CA ARG A 52 -1.26 3.91 1.36
C ARG A 52 -0.56 5.27 1.22
N PRO A 53 0.36 5.59 2.14
CA PRO A 53 1.09 6.85 2.11
C PRO A 53 1.88 6.98 0.82
N LYS A 54 1.84 8.18 0.22
CA LYS A 54 2.65 8.51 -0.96
C LYS A 54 3.90 9.23 -0.52
N VAL A 55 5.06 8.67 -0.83
CA VAL A 55 6.34 9.36 -0.63
C VAL A 55 6.52 10.38 -1.76
N ARG A 56 6.69 11.66 -1.43
CA ARG A 56 7.11 12.70 -2.38
C ARG A 56 8.61 12.58 -2.61
N GLY A 57 9.00 11.68 -3.51
CA GLY A 57 10.41 11.46 -3.85
C GLY A 57 11.02 12.69 -4.53
N VAL A 58 12.03 13.31 -3.89
CA VAL A 58 12.78 14.44 -4.46
C VAL A 58 14.01 13.97 -5.24
N ARG A 59 14.62 12.86 -4.82
CA ARG A 59 15.81 12.27 -5.44
C ARG A 59 15.84 10.76 -5.17
N LYS A 60 16.44 9.99 -6.09
CA LYS A 60 16.79 8.58 -5.88
C LYS A 60 18.26 8.46 -5.49
N ILE A 61 18.55 7.58 -4.54
CA ILE A 61 19.91 7.22 -4.13
C ILE A 61 20.08 5.71 -4.30
N PHE A 62 21.29 5.27 -4.60
CA PHE A 62 21.67 3.88 -4.63
C PHE A 62 22.61 3.62 -3.46
N VAL A 63 22.35 2.56 -2.69
CA VAL A 63 23.14 2.16 -1.54
C VAL A 63 23.29 0.64 -1.58
N THR A 64 24.42 0.14 -1.11
CA THR A 64 24.62 -1.29 -0.86
C THR A 64 24.11 -1.59 0.54
N ILE A 65 23.34 -2.67 0.69
CA ILE A 65 22.79 -3.14 1.96
C ILE A 65 23.23 -4.58 2.22
N GLU A 66 23.28 -4.96 3.49
CA GLU A 66 23.57 -6.32 3.92
C GLU A 66 22.34 -7.24 3.73
N GLU A 67 22.58 -8.56 3.72
CA GLU A 67 21.55 -9.57 3.42
C GLU A 67 20.39 -9.54 4.44
N ASP A 68 20.70 -9.40 5.72
CA ASP A 68 19.73 -9.29 6.79
C ASP A 68 18.88 -8.01 6.67
N VAL A 69 19.50 -6.90 6.27
CA VAL A 69 18.80 -5.63 6.01
C VAL A 69 17.87 -5.76 4.80
N ALA A 70 18.29 -6.45 3.74
CA ALA A 70 17.43 -6.71 2.58
C ALA A 70 16.17 -7.51 2.98
N ALA A 71 16.33 -8.54 3.81
CA ALA A 71 15.21 -9.35 4.31
C ALA A 71 14.21 -8.55 5.17
N ILE A 72 14.67 -7.48 5.84
CA ILE A 72 13.78 -6.54 6.54
C ILE A 72 13.01 -5.71 5.52
N LEU A 73 13.70 -5.11 4.54
CA LEU A 73 13.07 -4.24 3.54
C LEU A 73 12.03 -4.97 2.68
N ASP A 74 12.22 -6.25 2.39
CA ASP A 74 11.27 -7.06 1.60
C ASP A 74 9.92 -7.26 2.30
N LYS A 75 9.87 -7.13 3.63
CA LYS A 75 8.62 -7.22 4.41
C LYS A 75 7.86 -5.91 4.45
N GLU A 76 8.53 -4.80 4.09
CA GLU A 76 7.96 -3.47 4.19
C GLU A 76 7.10 -3.13 2.98
N GLN A 77 5.86 -2.73 3.24
CA GLN A 77 4.92 -2.30 2.19
C GLN A 77 5.46 -1.08 1.41
N SER A 78 6.29 -0.24 2.04
CA SER A 78 6.94 0.89 1.39
C SER A 78 8.36 1.09 1.89
N VAL A 79 9.32 0.49 1.18
CA VAL A 79 10.76 0.64 1.43
C VAL A 79 11.18 2.11 1.57
N SER A 80 10.70 2.99 0.68
CA SER A 80 11.06 4.40 0.72
C SER A 80 10.54 5.12 1.97
N LEU A 81 9.34 4.78 2.46
CA LEU A 81 8.83 5.38 3.69
C LEU A 81 9.65 4.89 4.88
N TYR A 82 9.84 3.57 4.97
CA TYR A 82 10.60 2.93 6.03
C TYR A 82 12.02 3.49 6.15
N VAL A 83 12.75 3.58 5.03
CA VAL A 83 14.11 4.15 5.00
C VAL A 83 14.13 5.61 5.46
N ASN A 84 13.15 6.43 5.02
CA ASN A 84 13.08 7.82 5.43
C ASN A 84 12.82 7.97 6.94
N GLU A 85 11.92 7.15 7.50
CA GLU A 85 11.60 7.16 8.93
C GLU A 85 12.78 6.67 9.77
N ALA A 86 13.44 5.59 9.34
CA ALA A 86 14.65 5.08 9.99
C ALA A 86 15.75 6.15 10.03
N ILE A 87 16.04 6.81 8.91
CA ILE A 87 17.06 7.88 8.87
C ILE A 87 16.71 9.02 9.83
N ARG A 88 15.45 9.48 9.86
CA ARG A 88 15.01 10.54 10.79
C ARG A 88 15.16 10.12 12.25
N TYR A 89 14.73 8.89 12.57
CA TYR A 89 14.84 8.34 13.92
C TYR A 89 16.30 8.27 14.39
N TYR A 90 17.18 7.68 13.56
CA TYR A 90 18.61 7.60 13.88
C TYR A 90 19.28 8.97 13.98
N HIS A 91 18.90 9.94 13.13
CA HIS A 91 19.44 11.29 13.24
C HIS A 91 18.96 12.00 14.52
N GLY A 92 17.68 11.87 14.87
CA GLY A 92 17.10 12.51 16.06
C GLY A 92 17.69 12.02 17.37
N ASN A 93 18.08 10.74 17.43
CA ASN A 93 18.64 10.11 18.64
C ASN A 93 20.17 10.20 18.74
N ARG A 94 20.83 10.94 17.83
CA ARG A 94 22.29 11.17 17.87
C ARG A 94 22.69 12.40 18.70
N HIS A 95 21.72 13.08 19.30
CA HIS A 95 21.87 14.24 20.17
C HIS A 95 21.05 14.04 21.44
#